data_AF-A0A6G0Y628-F1
#
_entry.id   AF-A0A6G0Y628-F1
#
_cell.length_a   1.000
_cell.length_b   1.000
_cell.length_c   1.000
_cell.angle_alpha   90.00
_cell.angle_beta   90.00
_cell.angle_gamma   90.00
#
_symmetry.space_group_name_H-M   'P 1'
#
loop_
_entity.id
_entity.type
_entity.pdbx_description
1 polymer ?
#
loop_
_entity_poly.entity_id
_entity_poly.type
_entity_poly.pdbx_seq_one_letter_code
_entity_poly.pdbx_strand_id
1 'polypeptide(L)' 'MVNRVGMATVHGDTQIQWKLSNKCSIYTAEATAILKAIEFATYKIEANQTIILSDSFSTLMSIQNR' A
#
# COMPACT_ATOMS: atom_id res chain seq x y z
N MET A 1 13.84 12.31 -16.66
CA MET A 1 12.46 12.51 -16.20
C MET A 1 12.42 12.30 -14.69
N VAL A 2 11.73 13.15 -13.94
CA VAL A 2 11.53 12.94 -12.49
C VAL A 2 10.25 12.13 -12.33
N ASN A 3 10.34 10.84 -12.02
CA ASN A 3 9.18 10.04 -11.66
C ASN A 3 8.69 10.49 -10.28
N ARG A 4 7.53 11.15 -10.26
CA ARG A 4 6.84 11.48 -9.01
C ARG A 4 5.94 10.30 -8.68
N VAL A 5 6.31 9.54 -7.66
CA VAL A 5 5.55 8.39 -7.21
C VAL A 5 4.89 8.74 -5.88
N GLY A 6 3.65 8.30 -5.71
CA GLY A 6 2.89 8.43 -4.47
C GLY A 6 2.17 7.13 -4.17
N MET A 7 1.64 7.06 -2.96
CA MET A 7 0.77 5.96 -2.55
C MET A 7 -0.36 6.52 -1.67
N ALA A 8 -1.46 5.79 -1.60
CA ALA A 8 -2.58 6.13 -0.73
C ALA A 8 -3.22 4.86 -0.15
N THR A 9 -3.80 5.01 1.03
CA THR A 9 -4.66 4.01 1.67
C THR A 9 -6.03 4.65 1.86
N VAL A 10 -7.08 3.96 1.41
CA VAL A 10 -8.47 4.43 1.47
C VAL A 10 -9.31 3.39 2.19
N HIS A 11 -10.05 3.80 3.23
CA HIS A 11 -10.98 2.96 3.96
C HIS A 11 -12.17 3.80 4.48
N GLY A 12 -13.37 3.56 3.94
CA GLY A 12 -14.54 4.42 4.20
C GLY A 12 -14.23 5.87 3.86
N ASP A 13 -14.48 6.77 4.81
CA ASP A 13 -14.16 8.21 4.67
C ASP A 13 -12.70 8.55 4.99
N THR A 14 -11.90 7.57 5.45
CA THR A 14 -10.49 7.80 5.76
C THR A 14 -9.63 7.61 4.52
N GLN A 15 -8.92 8.67 4.12
CA GLN A 15 -7.90 8.62 3.09
C GLN A 15 -6.59 9.19 3.62
N ILE A 16 -5.52 8.41 3.50
CA ILE A 16 -4.18 8.84 3.87
C ILE A 16 -3.30 8.74 2.62
N GLN A 17 -2.55 9.79 2.31
CA GLN A 17 -1.71 9.88 1.12
C GLN A 17 -0.27 10.19 1.50
N TRP A 18 0.68 9.61 0.75
CA TRP A 18 2.09 9.84 0.95
C TRP A 18 2.77 10.20 -0.36
N LYS A 19 3.57 11.27 -0.32
CA LYS A 19 4.51 11.60 -1.37
C LYS A 19 5.79 10.80 -1.14
N LEU A 20 6.15 9.94 -2.08
CA LEU A 20 7.35 9.12 -1.98
C LEU A 20 8.56 9.84 -2.58
N SER A 21 9.75 9.32 -2.28
CA SER A 21 10.99 9.81 -2.86
C SER A 21 10.96 9.73 -4.38
N ASN A 22 11.58 10.69 -5.07
CA ASN A 22 11.75 10.67 -6.53
C ASN A 22 12.62 9.48 -7.02
N LYS A 23 13.29 8.77 -6.11
CA LYS A 23 14.05 7.54 -6.39
C LYS A 23 13.21 6.27 -6.19
N CYS A 24 11.97 6.39 -5.71
CA CYS A 24 11.09 5.26 -5.47
C CYS A 24 10.66 4.62 -6.79
N SER A 25 10.77 3.29 -6.90
CA SER A 25 10.20 2.56 -8.03
C SER A 25 8.70 2.36 -7.85
N ILE A 26 7.98 2.08 -8.95
CA ILE A 26 6.56 1.75 -8.86
C ILE A 26 6.34 0.49 -8.01
N TYR A 27 7.18 -0.54 -8.16
CA TYR A 27 7.11 -1.77 -7.36
C TYR A 27 7.28 -1.50 -5.86
N THR A 28 8.22 -0.63 -5.50
CA THR A 28 8.44 -0.22 -4.11
C THR A 28 7.24 0.56 -3.58
N ALA A 29 6.65 1.45 -4.37
CA ALA A 29 5.46 2.20 -3.97
C ALA A 29 4.27 1.27 -3.69
N GLU A 30 4.02 0.31 -4.58
CA GLU A 30 2.96 -0.69 -4.41
C GLU A 30 3.17 -1.54 -3.16
N ALA A 31 4.38 -2.07 -2.95
CA ALA A 31 4.70 -2.84 -1.75
C ALA A 31 4.55 -2.00 -0.47
N THR A 32 4.94 -0.73 -0.52
CA THR A 32 4.79 0.19 0.61
C THR A 32 3.32 0.54 0.87
N ALA A 33 2.49 0.65 -0.17
CA ALA A 33 1.05 0.88 -0.03
C ALA A 33 0.37 -0.27 0.72
N ILE A 34 0.71 -1.52 0.36
CA ILE A 34 0.22 -2.72 1.06
C ILE A 34 0.71 -2.72 2.51
N LEU A 35 1.99 -2.42 2.78
CA LEU A 35 2.52 -2.32 4.14
C LEU A 35 1.75 -1.29 4.98
N LYS A 36 1.48 -0.10 4.43
CA LYS A 36 0.70 0.94 5.13
C LYS A 36 -0.75 0.56 5.35
N ALA A 37 -1.36 -0.19 4.44
CA ALA A 37 -2.69 -0.75 4.64
C ALA A 37 -2.71 -1.78 5.77
N ILE A 38 -1.69 -2.65 5.89
CA ILE A 38 -1.55 -3.62 6.99
C ILE A 38 -1.37 -2.90 8.33
N GLU A 39 -0.48 -1.92 8.40
CA GLU A 39 -0.28 -1.10 9.61
C GLU A 39 -1.61 -0.44 10.02
N PHE A 40 -2.32 0.18 9.06
CA PHE A 40 -3.60 0.82 9.32
C PHE A 40 -4.64 -0.17 9.86
N ALA A 41 -4.80 -1.32 9.22
CA ALA A 41 -5.72 -2.39 9.66
C ALA A 41 -5.40 -2.88 11.07
N THR A 42 -4.11 -3.09 11.36
CA THR A 42 -3.63 -3.62 12.64
C THR A 42 -3.85 -2.64 13.78
N TYR A 43 -3.64 -1.34 13.55
CA TYR A 43 -3.70 -0.33 14.61
C TYR A 43 -5.06 0.37 14.75
N LYS A 44 -5.97 0.30 13.75
CA LYS A 44 -7.17 1.15 13.70
C LYS A 44 -8.51 0.43 13.59
N ILE A 45 -8.59 -0.78 13.02
CA ILE A 45 -9.88 -1.39 12.61
C ILE A 45 -10.21 -2.73 13.32
N GLU A 46 -9.23 -3.38 13.97
CA GLU A 46 -9.24 -4.81 14.36
C GLU A 46 -8.94 -5.74 13.16
N ALA A 47 -7.73 -6.30 13.14
CA ALA A 47 -7.09 -6.92 11.96
C ALA A 47 -7.85 -8.12 11.36
N ASN A 48 -8.67 -8.80 12.17
CA ASN A 48 -9.30 -10.08 11.90
C ASN A 48 -10.46 -10.03 10.89
N GLN A 49 -10.84 -8.84 10.39
CA GLN A 49 -11.89 -8.67 9.37
C GLN A 49 -11.49 -7.77 8.19
N THR A 50 -10.20 -7.46 8.02
CA THR A 50 -9.78 -6.53 6.95
C THR A 50 -9.35 -7.25 5.68
N ILE A 51 -9.93 -6.86 4.53
CA ILE A 51 -9.49 -7.25 3.19
C ILE A 51 -8.72 -6.07 2.58
N ILE A 52 -7.47 -6.30 2.20
CA ILE A 52 -6.65 -5.31 1.47
C ILE A 52 -6.75 -5.63 -0.02
N LEU A 53 -7.15 -4.65 -0.81
CA LEU A 53 -7.24 -4.74 -2.27
C LEU A 53 -6.10 -3.94 -2.89
N SER A 54 -5.39 -4.54 -3.85
CA SER A 54 -4.34 -3.89 -4.65
C SER A 54 -4.50 -4.31 -6.11
N ASP A 55 -4.29 -3.38 -7.03
CA ASP A 55 -4.28 -3.62 -8.47
C ASP A 55 -2.93 -4.11 -8.99
N SER A 56 -1.87 -4.08 -8.17
CA SER A 56 -0.55 -4.59 -8.54
C SER A 56 -0.44 -6.10 -8.36
N PHE A 57 -0.80 -6.84 -9.41
CA PHE A 57 -0.61 -8.30 -9.47
C PHE A 57 0.85 -8.71 -9.20
N SER A 58 1.82 -7.98 -9.74
CA SER A 58 3.25 -8.27 -9.51
C SER A 58 3.64 -8.16 -8.04
N THR A 59 3.09 -7.17 -7.32
CA THR A 59 3.39 -7.00 -5.90
C THR A 59 2.74 -8.11 -5.09
N LEU A 60 1.47 -8.44 -5.35
CA LEU A 60 0.78 -9.54 -4.69
C LEU A 60 1.52 -10.87 -4.85
N MET A 61 1.98 -11.19 -6.07
CA MET A 61 2.76 -12.41 -6.32
C MET A 61 4.12 -12.40 -5.62
N SER A 62 4.74 -11.23 -5.44
CA SER A 62 6.05 -11.13 -4.78
C SER A 62 6.02 -11.32 -3.27
N ILE A 63 4.91 -10.99 -2.61
CA ILE A 63 4.73 -11.11 -1.15
C ILE A 63 3.99 -12.38 -0.74
N GLN A 64 3.43 -13.12 -1.71
CA GLN A 64 2.77 -14.39 -1.46
C GLN A 64 3.76 -15.39 -0.87
N ASN A 65 3.51 -15.81 0.36
CA ASN A 65 4.28 -16.88 0.98
C ASN A 65 3.87 -18.22 0.35
N ARG A 66 4.81 -18.92 -0.29
CA ARG A 66 4.57 -20.19 -0.97
C ARG A 66 4.88 -21.38 -0.08
#